data_AF-A0A7W9F878-F1
#
_entry.id   AF-A0A7W9F878-F1
#
_cell.length_a   1.000
_cell.length_b   1.000
_cell.length_c   1.000
_cell.angle_alpha   90.00
_cell.angle_beta   90.00
_cell.angle_gamma   90.00
#
_symmetry.space_group_name_H-M   'P 1'
#
loop_
_entity.id
_entity.type
_entity.pdbx_description
1 polymer ?
#
loop_
_entity_poly.entity_id
_entity_poly.type
_entity_poly.pdbx_seq_one_letter_code
_entity_poly.pdbx_strand_id
1 'polypeptide(L)'
;MVFEYPEVLDGDLMKVVRVDDDGSVFVRYQDDSCATVTGLTTLPKRGDILLMGNGFWRVAPPEAWKENSEVGIVRRVLDDGGLVVETAGFLRTVRATEGINCIKGHAIEFNTVEGVLRILSETPITRLREELEAIDEPTPAKVVPRAGTPKLGFADFGGFGDVVAEARELVESQFRYRKYADQIGVRPLRGVLFTGPSGVGKTHLARIIARETDAEFHLVDGPSLVSKWVGSSERALREVFARAEAAASGRAIIFFDEIDSIAERRTDHSSETSSRMVGQLLTLMDGFRRDSAVIVLAATNRPEALDPAILRAGRFDRHVAFRVPTEYDRREILKVGARPLQTDTDLPFEDIAALTVGWSAADLGLIWTEAGMVAARDERSRISAEDMVVGYERAARRVVIAVPETV
;
A
#
# COMPACT_ATOMS: atom_id res chain seq x y z
N MET A 1 11.05 -26.78 -46.76
CA MET A 1 10.39 -25.70 -47.53
C MET A 1 10.84 -24.40 -46.92
N VAL A 2 11.75 -23.68 -47.60
CA VAL A 2 12.06 -22.29 -47.27
C VAL A 2 10.96 -21.47 -47.91
N PHE A 3 10.16 -20.78 -47.11
CA PHE A 3 9.17 -19.84 -47.64
C PHE A 3 9.93 -18.57 -48.03
N GLU A 4 10.17 -18.37 -49.32
CA GLU A 4 10.53 -17.06 -49.85
C GLU A 4 9.28 -16.19 -49.79
N TYR A 5 9.28 -15.21 -48.88
CA TYR A 5 8.29 -14.16 -48.89
C TYR A 5 8.66 -13.18 -50.02
N PRO A 6 7.73 -12.83 -50.93
CA PRO A 6 7.96 -11.72 -51.86
C PRO A 6 8.18 -10.43 -51.07
N GLU A 7 9.03 -9.54 -51.58
CA GLU A 7 9.46 -8.26 -50.99
C GLU A 7 8.53 -7.71 -49.90
N VAL A 8 9.03 -7.63 -48.66
CA VAL A 8 8.37 -6.90 -47.59
C VAL A 8 8.52 -5.41 -47.90
N LEU A 9 7.42 -4.79 -48.34
CA LEU A 9 7.34 -3.34 -48.51
C LEU A 9 7.08 -2.72 -47.14
N ASP A 10 8.06 -1.96 -46.65
CA ASP A 10 7.94 -1.20 -45.41
C ASP A 10 7.52 0.24 -45.71
N GLY A 11 6.47 0.71 -45.05
CA GLY A 11 5.88 2.02 -45.31
C GLY A 11 4.56 2.26 -44.57
N ASP A 12 4.17 3.52 -44.50
CA ASP A 12 2.96 3.96 -43.81
C ASP A 12 1.74 3.88 -44.73
N LEU A 13 0.64 3.36 -44.18
CA LEU A 13 -0.67 3.41 -44.84
C LEU A 13 -1.35 4.74 -44.53
N MET A 14 -1.89 5.39 -45.56
CA MET A 14 -2.64 6.64 -45.43
C MET A 14 -3.89 6.60 -46.33
N LYS A 15 -5.03 7.09 -45.84
CA LYS A 15 -6.29 7.17 -46.60
C LYS A 15 -6.52 8.58 -47.13
N VAL A 16 -6.81 8.70 -48.43
CA VAL A 16 -7.07 9.99 -49.06
C VAL A 16 -8.43 10.53 -48.62
N VAL A 17 -8.42 11.64 -47.89
CA VAL A 17 -9.62 12.32 -47.38
C VAL A 17 -10.17 13.29 -48.41
N ARG A 18 -9.29 14.02 -49.11
CA ARG A 18 -9.63 15.06 -50.09
C ARG A 18 -8.44 15.29 -51.04
N VAL A 19 -8.73 15.67 -52.28
CA VAL A 19 -7.74 16.13 -53.25
C VAL A 19 -8.19 17.50 -53.74
N ASP A 20 -7.32 18.48 -53.64
CA ASP A 20 -7.58 19.86 -54.07
C ASP A 20 -7.12 20.08 -55.52
N ASP A 21 -7.68 21.12 -56.16
CA ASP A 21 -7.45 21.43 -57.57
C ASP A 21 -5.99 21.82 -57.89
N ASP A 22 -5.22 22.19 -56.86
CA ASP A 22 -3.78 22.50 -56.94
C ASP A 22 -2.88 21.25 -56.90
N GLY A 23 -3.48 20.06 -56.80
CA GLY A 23 -2.78 18.78 -56.70
C GLY A 23 -2.35 18.39 -55.29
N SER A 24 -2.77 19.14 -54.26
CA SER A 24 -2.55 18.79 -52.86
C SER A 24 -3.48 17.66 -52.42
N VAL A 25 -2.92 16.60 -51.84
CA VAL A 25 -3.67 15.41 -51.38
C VAL A 25 -3.69 15.39 -49.86
N PHE A 26 -4.87 15.55 -49.26
CA PHE A 26 -5.07 15.45 -47.82
C PHE A 26 -5.30 13.99 -47.46
N VAL A 27 -4.45 13.47 -46.58
CA VAL A 27 -4.46 12.08 -46.16
C VAL A 27 -4.59 11.98 -44.65
N ARG A 28 -5.15 10.86 -44.19
CA ARG A 28 -5.28 10.50 -42.78
C ARG A 28 -4.53 9.21 -42.51
N TYR A 29 -3.82 9.10 -41.40
CA TYR A 29 -3.17 7.89 -40.91
C TYR A 29 -4.13 7.02 -40.08
N GLN A 30 -3.70 5.81 -39.72
CA GLN A 30 -4.51 4.87 -38.92
C GLN A 30 -4.74 5.34 -37.47
N ASP A 31 -3.94 6.28 -36.98
CA ASP A 31 -4.06 6.91 -35.65
C ASP A 31 -4.90 8.21 -35.68
N ASP A 32 -5.64 8.43 -36.77
CA ASP A 32 -6.43 9.64 -37.05
C ASP A 32 -5.62 10.94 -37.22
N SER A 33 -4.29 10.90 -37.23
CA SER A 33 -3.48 12.06 -37.62
C SER A 33 -3.65 12.39 -39.11
N CYS A 34 -3.51 13.66 -39.48
CA CYS A 34 -3.70 14.13 -40.86
C CYS A 34 -2.41 14.74 -41.41
N ALA A 35 -2.17 14.55 -42.71
CA ALA A 35 -1.08 15.18 -43.44
C ALA A 35 -1.54 15.63 -44.84
N THR A 36 -0.72 16.49 -45.45
CA THR A 36 -0.88 16.87 -46.85
C THR A 36 0.31 16.35 -47.65
N VAL A 37 0.04 15.61 -48.71
CA VAL A 37 1.02 15.05 -49.64
C VAL A 37 0.95 15.86 -50.93
N THR A 38 2.11 16.30 -51.43
CA THR A 38 2.24 17.07 -52.67
C THR A 38 3.28 16.42 -53.58
N GLY A 39 3.26 16.74 -54.88
CA GLY A 39 4.28 16.26 -55.83
C GLY A 39 4.10 14.80 -56.30
N LEU A 40 2.90 14.22 -56.13
CA LEU A 40 2.60 12.89 -56.67
C LEU A 40 2.51 12.94 -58.21
N THR A 41 3.17 12.00 -58.88
CA THR A 41 3.21 11.88 -60.35
C THR A 41 1.84 11.59 -60.97
N THR A 42 0.94 10.98 -60.19
CA THR A 42 -0.45 10.69 -60.54
C THR A 42 -1.32 10.97 -59.32
N LEU A 43 -2.41 11.73 -59.49
CA LEU A 43 -3.29 12.09 -58.39
C LEU A 43 -4.22 10.92 -58.01
N PRO A 44 -4.23 10.46 -56.75
CA PRO A 44 -5.17 9.46 -56.27
C PRO A 44 -6.58 10.06 -56.13
N LYS A 45 -7.58 9.21 -55.92
CA LYS A 45 -8.96 9.62 -55.66
C LYS A 45 -9.25 9.67 -54.18
N ARG A 46 -10.25 10.46 -53.80
CA ARG A 46 -10.83 10.42 -52.45
C ARG A 46 -11.26 8.98 -52.12
N GLY A 47 -10.81 8.48 -50.98
CA GLY A 47 -11.06 7.12 -50.52
C GLY A 47 -9.95 6.12 -50.85
N ASP A 48 -9.01 6.45 -51.74
CA ASP A 48 -7.87 5.58 -52.04
C ASP A 48 -6.98 5.40 -50.82
N ILE A 49 -6.38 4.22 -50.69
CA ILE A 49 -5.40 3.90 -49.66
C ILE A 49 -4.02 3.99 -50.31
N LEU A 50 -3.11 4.75 -49.72
CA LEU A 50 -1.74 4.91 -50.18
C LEU A 50 -0.81 4.15 -49.23
N LEU A 51 0.10 3.37 -49.79
CA LEU A 51 1.28 2.88 -49.07
C LEU A 51 2.46 3.77 -49.48
N MET A 52 2.99 4.53 -48.52
CA MET A 52 4.12 5.44 -48.71
C MET A 52 5.34 4.90 -47.97
N GLY A 53 6.40 4.58 -48.70
CA GLY A 53 7.68 4.17 -48.12
C GLY A 53 8.81 5.08 -48.57
N ASN A 54 10.04 4.75 -48.16
CA ASN A 54 11.19 5.60 -48.45
C ASN A 54 11.47 5.66 -49.97
N GLY A 55 11.05 6.76 -50.61
CA GLY A 55 11.23 7.00 -52.04
C GLY A 55 10.21 6.33 -52.96
N PHE A 56 9.14 5.73 -52.43
CA PHE A 56 8.07 5.15 -53.25
C PHE A 56 6.68 5.40 -52.66
N TRP A 57 5.67 5.40 -53.53
CA TRP A 57 4.29 5.30 -53.12
C TRP A 57 3.51 4.42 -54.09
N ARG A 58 2.43 3.80 -53.62
CA ARG A 58 1.47 3.07 -54.47
C ARG A 58 0.08 3.10 -53.86
N VAL A 59 -0.95 2.93 -54.69
CA VAL A 59 -2.30 2.65 -54.19
C VAL A 59 -2.31 1.22 -53.64
N ALA A 60 -2.63 1.08 -52.35
CA ALA A 60 -2.79 -0.18 -51.67
C ALA A 60 -4.22 -0.73 -51.87
N PRO A 61 -4.42 -2.05 -51.77
CA PRO A 61 -5.76 -2.64 -51.74
C PRO A 61 -6.59 -2.01 -50.61
N PRO A 62 -7.89 -1.73 -50.82
CA PRO A 62 -8.77 -1.18 -49.77
C PRO A 62 -8.76 -2.00 -48.48
N GLU A 63 -8.57 -3.31 -48.58
CA GLU A 63 -8.52 -4.27 -47.46
C GLU A 63 -7.30 -4.06 -46.55
N ALA A 64 -6.26 -3.37 -47.03
CA ALA A 64 -5.11 -3.00 -46.22
C ALA A 64 -5.46 -1.94 -45.16
N TRP A 65 -6.55 -1.19 -45.38
CA TRP A 65 -7.02 -0.17 -44.44
C TRP A 65 -8.06 -0.73 -43.48
N LYS A 66 -7.62 -1.06 -42.26
CA LYS A 66 -8.52 -1.35 -41.15
C LYS A 66 -8.86 -0.06 -40.44
N GLU A 67 -10.15 0.32 -40.41
CA GLU A 67 -10.61 1.38 -39.52
C GLU A 67 -10.46 0.88 -38.09
N ASN A 68 -9.64 1.56 -37.29
CA ASN A 68 -9.48 1.24 -35.88
C ASN A 68 -10.78 1.58 -35.15
N SER A 69 -11.38 0.59 -34.52
CA SER A 69 -12.54 0.79 -33.65
C SER A 69 -12.08 0.97 -32.20
N GLU A 70 -12.80 1.82 -31.48
CA GLU A 70 -12.65 2.04 -30.05
C GLU A 70 -13.87 1.49 -29.31
N VAL A 71 -13.68 1.17 -28.03
CA VAL A 71 -14.77 0.81 -27.12
C VAL A 71 -14.96 1.90 -26.09
N GLY A 72 -16.18 2.36 -25.92
CA GLY A 72 -16.53 3.39 -24.95
C GLY A 72 -17.94 3.29 -24.42
N ILE A 73 -18.24 4.06 -23.38
CA ILE A 73 -19.54 4.05 -22.69
C ILE A 73 -20.33 5.30 -23.06
N VAL A 74 -21.57 5.13 -23.53
CA VAL A 74 -22.46 6.25 -23.81
C VAL A 74 -22.85 6.94 -22.50
N ARG A 75 -22.35 8.16 -22.27
CA ARG A 75 -22.68 8.97 -21.09
C ARG A 75 -23.89 9.85 -21.30
N ARG A 76 -24.15 10.26 -22.54
CA ARG A 76 -25.30 11.10 -22.90
C ARG A 76 -25.66 10.93 -24.39
N VAL A 77 -26.95 10.99 -24.69
CA VAL A 77 -27.48 11.18 -26.04
C VAL A 77 -27.84 12.65 -26.19
N LEU A 78 -27.36 13.29 -27.25
CA LEU A 78 -27.61 14.70 -27.58
C LEU A 78 -28.91 14.85 -28.37
N ASP A 79 -29.47 16.06 -28.37
CA ASP A 79 -30.78 16.34 -29.00
C ASP A 79 -30.73 16.21 -30.53
N ASP A 80 -29.54 16.30 -31.13
CA ASP A 80 -29.28 16.12 -32.57
C ASP A 80 -28.99 14.66 -32.96
N GLY A 81 -29.11 13.72 -32.01
CA GLY A 81 -28.78 12.31 -32.21
C GLY A 81 -27.30 11.97 -32.06
N GLY A 82 -26.43 12.93 -31.74
CA GLY A 82 -25.04 12.65 -31.37
C GLY A 82 -24.91 11.93 -30.03
N LEU A 83 -23.82 11.22 -29.81
CA LEU A 83 -23.52 10.51 -28.56
C LEU A 83 -22.28 11.10 -27.90
N VAL A 84 -22.34 11.35 -26.60
CA VAL A 84 -21.16 11.61 -25.78
C VAL A 84 -20.70 10.28 -25.20
N VAL A 85 -19.52 9.84 -25.59
CA VAL A 85 -18.94 8.54 -25.27
C VAL A 85 -17.67 8.73 -24.44
N GLU A 86 -17.56 8.02 -23.33
CA GLU A 86 -16.35 7.99 -22.52
C GLU A 86 -15.45 6.85 -22.96
N THR A 87 -14.21 7.18 -23.35
CA THR A 87 -13.16 6.21 -23.67
C THR A 87 -11.89 6.59 -22.91
N ALA A 88 -11.32 5.63 -22.17
CA ALA A 88 -10.07 5.82 -21.41
C ALA A 88 -10.04 7.07 -20.49
N GLY A 89 -11.19 7.45 -19.92
CA GLY A 89 -11.32 8.61 -19.03
C GLY A 89 -11.52 9.96 -19.73
N PHE A 90 -11.60 9.97 -21.06
CA PHE A 90 -11.89 11.17 -21.85
C PHE A 90 -13.28 11.09 -22.48
N LEU A 91 -13.95 12.23 -22.62
CA LEU A 91 -15.23 12.33 -23.33
C LEU A 91 -14.99 12.70 -24.80
N ARG A 92 -15.66 11.98 -25.69
CA ARG A 92 -15.67 12.22 -27.13
C ARG A 92 -17.10 12.28 -27.64
N THR A 93 -17.31 13.04 -28.73
CA THR A 93 -18.59 13.05 -29.44
C THR A 93 -18.52 12.11 -30.63
N VAL A 94 -19.48 11.20 -30.72
CA VAL A 94 -19.58 10.16 -31.75
C VAL A 94 -20.94 10.31 -32.43
N ARG A 95 -20.99 10.09 -33.75
CA ARG A 95 -22.26 10.10 -34.49
C ARG A 95 -23.02 8.81 -34.21
N ALA A 96 -24.33 8.91 -33.97
CA ALA A 96 -25.18 7.73 -33.99
C ALA A 96 -25.26 7.16 -35.40
N THR A 97 -25.35 5.84 -35.48
CA THR A 97 -25.48 5.11 -36.74
C THR A 97 -26.93 4.70 -36.92
N GLU A 98 -27.45 4.90 -38.13
CA GLU A 98 -28.84 4.59 -38.45
C GLU A 98 -29.12 3.10 -38.20
N GLY A 99 -30.19 2.80 -37.46
CA GLY A 99 -30.54 1.42 -37.05
C GLY A 99 -29.90 0.92 -35.74
N ILE A 100 -28.97 1.67 -35.13
CA ILE A 100 -28.38 1.32 -33.82
C ILE A 100 -28.88 2.29 -32.75
N ASN A 101 -29.84 1.85 -31.94
CA ASN A 101 -30.42 2.67 -30.88
C ASN A 101 -29.56 2.62 -29.60
N CYS A 102 -28.72 3.64 -29.41
CA CYS A 102 -27.87 3.76 -28.23
C CYS A 102 -28.53 4.61 -27.15
N ILE A 103 -28.56 4.12 -25.91
CA ILE A 103 -28.97 4.90 -24.74
C ILE A 103 -27.79 5.06 -23.77
N LYS A 104 -27.95 5.99 -22.82
CA LYS A 104 -26.99 6.19 -21.73
C LYS A 104 -26.74 4.86 -20.99
N GLY A 105 -25.48 4.49 -20.87
CA GLY A 105 -25.02 3.28 -20.20
C GLY A 105 -24.58 2.15 -21.14
N HIS A 106 -24.94 2.19 -22.42
CA HIS A 106 -24.47 1.18 -23.38
C HIS A 106 -22.94 1.24 -23.55
N ALA A 107 -22.31 0.07 -23.55
CA ALA A 107 -20.94 -0.10 -24.03
C ALA A 107 -21.00 -0.34 -25.53
N ILE A 108 -20.34 0.52 -26.30
CA ILE A 108 -20.41 0.52 -27.76
C ILE A 108 -19.01 0.40 -28.36
N GLU A 109 -18.95 -0.28 -29.50
CA GLU A 109 -17.80 -0.21 -30.40
C GLU A 109 -18.11 0.85 -31.45
N PHE A 110 -17.17 1.77 -31.67
CA PHE A 110 -17.37 2.90 -32.59
C PHE A 110 -16.06 3.28 -33.28
N ASN A 111 -16.14 4.00 -34.40
CA ASN A 111 -15.00 4.67 -35.00
C ASN A 111 -15.40 6.09 -35.45
N THR A 112 -14.41 6.90 -35.80
CA THR A 112 -14.62 8.32 -36.18
C THR A 112 -15.29 8.50 -37.53
N VAL A 113 -15.35 7.45 -38.37
CA VAL A 113 -15.83 7.51 -39.76
C VAL A 113 -17.28 7.06 -39.89
N GLU A 114 -17.59 5.89 -39.36
CA GLU A 114 -18.86 5.18 -39.47
C GLU A 114 -19.74 5.38 -38.24
N GLY A 115 -19.22 6.02 -37.19
CA GLY A 115 -19.95 6.23 -35.94
C GLY A 115 -20.00 4.95 -35.12
N VAL A 116 -21.17 4.63 -34.56
CA VAL A 116 -21.38 3.40 -33.80
C VAL A 116 -21.39 2.19 -34.73
N LEU A 117 -20.55 1.19 -34.45
CA LEU A 117 -20.49 -0.06 -35.20
C LEU A 117 -21.46 -1.09 -34.62
N ARG A 118 -21.47 -1.22 -33.28
CA ARG A 118 -22.40 -2.10 -32.56
C ARG A 118 -22.47 -1.77 -31.07
N ILE A 119 -23.55 -2.20 -30.44
CA ILE A 119 -23.66 -2.27 -28.99
C ILE A 119 -22.97 -3.57 -28.55
N LEU A 120 -21.93 -3.46 -27.73
CA LEU A 120 -21.22 -4.59 -27.16
C LEU A 120 -21.92 -5.12 -25.90
N SER A 121 -22.53 -4.21 -25.12
CA SER A 121 -23.31 -4.55 -23.94
C SER A 121 -24.33 -3.46 -23.64
N GLU A 122 -25.53 -3.87 -23.23
CA GLU A 122 -26.60 -2.98 -22.77
C GLU A 122 -26.34 -2.48 -21.34
N THR A 123 -25.51 -3.18 -20.57
CA THR A 123 -24.98 -2.72 -19.28
C THR A 123 -23.60 -2.11 -19.45
N PRO A 124 -23.25 -1.06 -18.69
CA PRO A 124 -21.93 -0.44 -18.78
C PRO A 124 -20.84 -1.45 -18.46
N ILE A 125 -19.91 -1.67 -19.39
CA ILE A 125 -18.66 -2.37 -19.11
C ILE A 125 -17.66 -1.30 -18.68
N THR A 126 -17.61 -1.01 -17.39
CA THR A 126 -16.68 -0.03 -16.82
C THR A 126 -15.25 -0.57 -16.90
N ARG A 127 -14.32 0.19 -17.51
CA ARG A 127 -12.88 -0.06 -17.32
C ARG A 127 -12.54 0.26 -15.86
N LEU A 128 -12.48 -0.77 -15.00
CA LEU A 128 -11.70 -0.92 -13.76
C LEU A 128 -11.56 0.26 -12.76
N ARG A 129 -12.15 1.44 -12.95
CA ARG A 129 -11.85 2.62 -12.13
C ARG A 129 -12.56 2.57 -10.78
N GLU A 130 -13.83 2.16 -10.77
CA GLU A 130 -14.62 2.01 -9.54
C GLU A 130 -14.14 0.81 -8.70
N GLU A 131 -13.67 -0.27 -9.34
CA GLU A 131 -13.01 -1.38 -8.63
C GLU A 131 -11.62 -0.98 -8.11
N LEU A 132 -10.82 -0.21 -8.87
CA LEU A 132 -9.53 0.31 -8.41
C LEU A 132 -9.66 1.31 -7.25
N GLU A 133 -10.72 2.11 -7.22
CA GLU A 133 -11.05 2.98 -6.08
C GLU A 133 -11.32 2.16 -4.82
N ALA A 134 -12.10 1.07 -4.92
CA ALA A 134 -12.34 0.15 -3.81
C ALA A 134 -11.10 -0.67 -3.40
N ILE A 135 -10.17 -0.93 -4.33
CA ILE A 135 -8.91 -1.66 -4.07
C ILE A 135 -7.87 -0.75 -3.39
N ASP A 136 -7.91 0.58 -3.61
CA ASP A 136 -6.95 1.56 -3.08
C ASP A 136 -7.56 2.45 -1.97
N GLU A 137 -8.71 2.05 -1.41
CA GLU A 137 -9.24 2.66 -0.20
C GLU A 137 -8.34 2.32 0.99
N PRO A 138 -7.84 3.34 1.71
CA PRO A 138 -7.00 3.12 2.87
C PRO A 138 -7.79 2.34 3.92
N THR A 139 -7.23 1.20 4.36
CA THR A 139 -7.90 0.36 5.36
C THR A 139 -7.83 1.07 6.71
N PRO A 140 -8.96 1.43 7.34
CA PRO A 140 -8.94 2.08 8.64
C PRO A 140 -8.44 1.13 9.73
N ALA A 141 -8.05 1.68 10.89
CA ALA A 141 -7.51 0.94 12.02
C ALA A 141 -8.27 -0.36 12.31
N LYS A 142 -7.51 -1.44 12.49
CA LYS A 142 -8.04 -2.73 12.94
C LYS A 142 -8.18 -2.67 14.46
N VAL A 143 -9.40 -2.74 14.96
CA VAL A 143 -9.65 -2.92 16.40
C VAL A 143 -9.29 -4.34 16.77
N VAL A 144 -8.26 -4.52 17.60
CA VAL A 144 -7.82 -5.87 17.99
C VAL A 144 -8.78 -6.41 19.06
N PRO A 145 -9.52 -7.51 18.78
CA PRO A 145 -10.52 -8.02 19.70
C PRO A 145 -9.90 -8.49 21.02
N ARG A 146 -10.58 -8.17 22.13
CA ARG A 146 -10.13 -8.57 23.47
C ARG A 146 -10.39 -10.04 23.81
N ALA A 147 -11.46 -10.61 23.26
CA ALA A 147 -11.94 -11.95 23.61
C ALA A 147 -11.07 -13.06 22.98
N GLY A 148 -10.86 -14.16 23.72
CA GLY A 148 -10.21 -15.38 23.21
C GLY A 148 -8.68 -15.33 23.11
N THR A 149 -8.03 -14.25 23.57
CA THR A 149 -6.56 -14.11 23.55
C THR A 149 -5.98 -14.34 24.95
N PRO A 150 -4.82 -15.02 25.08
CA PRO A 150 -4.15 -15.22 26.37
C PRO A 150 -3.92 -13.89 27.10
N LYS A 151 -3.88 -13.94 28.44
CA LYS A 151 -3.51 -12.77 29.27
C LYS A 151 -2.06 -12.39 28.98
N LEU A 152 -1.87 -11.45 28.05
CA LEU A 152 -0.58 -10.83 27.74
C LEU A 152 -0.26 -9.81 28.84
N GLY A 153 0.91 -9.90 29.46
CA GLY A 153 1.41 -8.90 30.40
C GLY A 153 2.90 -8.63 30.20
N PHE A 154 3.46 -7.71 31.00
CA PHE A 154 4.88 -7.36 30.90
C PHE A 154 5.83 -8.55 31.15
N ALA A 155 5.39 -9.58 31.87
CA ALA A 155 6.15 -10.81 32.10
C ALA A 155 6.30 -11.68 30.83
N ASP A 156 5.55 -11.38 29.78
CA ASP A 156 5.55 -12.07 28.50
C ASP A 156 6.33 -11.31 27.42
N PHE A 157 7.03 -10.22 27.76
CA PHE A 157 7.88 -9.52 26.81
C PHE A 157 9.27 -10.17 26.65
N GLY A 158 9.87 -10.59 27.77
CA GLY A 158 11.21 -11.18 27.82
C GLY A 158 12.33 -10.13 27.66
N GLY A 159 13.20 -10.01 28.68
CA GLY A 159 14.35 -9.10 28.64
C GLY A 159 13.96 -7.62 28.64
N PHE A 160 14.87 -6.77 28.15
CA PHE A 160 14.72 -5.33 27.97
C PHE A 160 14.21 -4.60 29.22
N GLY A 161 14.88 -4.82 30.36
CA GLY A 161 14.44 -4.27 31.65
C GLY A 161 14.26 -2.75 31.66
N ASP A 162 15.10 -2.03 30.91
CA ASP A 162 15.02 -0.59 30.65
C ASP A 162 13.73 -0.22 29.90
N VAL A 163 13.49 -0.84 28.75
CA VAL A 163 12.29 -0.59 27.91
C VAL A 163 11.00 -0.95 28.66
N VAL A 164 10.99 -2.08 29.38
CA VAL A 164 9.83 -2.51 30.17
C VAL A 164 9.58 -1.56 31.34
N ALA A 165 10.63 -1.02 31.97
CA ALA A 165 10.47 -0.02 33.02
C ALA A 165 9.86 1.28 32.48
N GLU A 166 10.33 1.77 31.33
CA GLU A 166 9.74 2.94 30.67
C GLU A 166 8.27 2.71 30.32
N ALA A 167 7.94 1.53 29.78
CA ALA A 167 6.55 1.18 29.46
C ALA A 167 5.65 1.12 30.71
N ARG A 168 6.16 0.63 31.84
CA ARG A 168 5.43 0.64 33.12
C ARG A 168 5.21 2.08 33.61
N GLU A 169 6.22 2.95 33.54
CA GLU A 169 6.08 4.36 33.91
C GLU A 169 5.04 5.07 33.03
N LEU A 170 5.00 4.77 31.73
CA LEU A 170 3.98 5.29 30.81
C LEU A 170 2.57 4.87 31.24
N VAL A 171 2.37 3.59 31.56
CA VAL A 171 1.08 3.08 32.07
C VAL A 171 0.68 3.77 33.37
N GLU A 172 1.60 3.87 34.33
CA GLU A 172 1.32 4.47 35.63
C GLU A 172 1.01 5.97 35.52
N SER A 173 1.84 6.73 34.79
CA SER A 173 1.67 8.17 34.63
C SER A 173 0.37 8.54 33.90
N GLN A 174 -0.01 7.78 32.87
CA GLN A 174 -1.15 8.14 32.03
C GLN A 174 -2.50 7.64 32.53
N PHE A 175 -2.55 6.53 33.26
CA PHE A 175 -3.83 5.96 33.67
C PHE A 175 -4.02 5.93 35.18
N ARG A 176 -2.96 5.68 35.95
CA ARG A 176 -3.06 5.55 37.40
C ARG A 176 -3.02 6.91 38.10
N TYR A 177 -2.09 7.78 37.70
CA TYR A 177 -1.89 9.08 38.36
C TYR A 177 -2.57 10.26 37.64
N ARG A 178 -3.26 10.01 36.51
CA ARG A 178 -3.88 11.04 35.66
C ARG A 178 -4.74 12.04 36.44
N LYS A 179 -5.64 11.52 37.29
CA LYS A 179 -6.53 12.35 38.11
C LYS A 179 -5.78 13.37 38.98
N TYR A 180 -4.66 12.98 39.57
CA TYR A 180 -3.83 13.86 40.38
C TYR A 180 -3.02 14.82 39.51
N ALA A 181 -2.47 14.33 38.39
CA ALA A 181 -1.76 15.16 37.41
C ALA A 181 -2.64 16.28 36.85
N ASP A 182 -3.93 16.00 36.58
CA ASP A 182 -4.93 16.98 36.15
C ASP A 182 -5.14 18.10 37.19
N GLN A 183 -5.23 17.75 38.48
CA GLN A 183 -5.40 18.72 39.56
C GLN A 183 -4.20 19.65 39.73
N ILE A 184 -2.99 19.14 39.44
CA ILE A 184 -1.74 19.91 39.45
C ILE A 184 -1.62 20.78 38.18
N GLY A 185 -2.37 20.46 37.12
CA GLY A 185 -2.28 21.14 35.82
C GLY A 185 -1.18 20.57 34.91
N VAL A 186 -0.70 19.36 35.17
CA VAL A 186 0.28 18.67 34.32
C VAL A 186 -0.42 18.21 33.04
N ARG A 187 0.14 18.59 31.89
CA ARG A 187 -0.38 18.18 30.58
C ARG A 187 -0.26 16.67 30.39
N PRO A 188 -1.27 15.98 29.81
CA PRO A 188 -1.16 14.56 29.49
C PRO A 188 -0.11 14.32 28.41
N LEU A 189 0.48 13.12 28.42
CA LEU A 189 1.33 12.69 27.32
C LEU A 189 0.41 12.38 26.15
N ARG A 190 0.70 12.95 24.99
CA ARG A 190 -0.09 12.72 23.78
C ARG A 190 0.42 11.54 22.97
N GLY A 191 1.73 11.48 22.82
CA GLY A 191 2.40 10.53 21.93
C GLY A 191 3.64 9.90 22.56
N VAL A 192 3.84 8.61 22.29
CA VAL A 192 5.09 7.90 22.55
C VAL A 192 5.60 7.29 21.26
N LEU A 193 6.86 7.53 20.94
CA LEU A 193 7.52 6.98 19.76
C LEU A 193 8.45 5.83 20.16
N PHE A 194 8.25 4.66 19.57
CA PHE A 194 9.10 3.50 19.66
C PHE A 194 10.04 3.47 18.46
N THR A 195 11.34 3.50 18.72
CA THR A 195 12.37 3.48 17.66
C THR A 195 13.24 2.25 17.81
N GLY A 196 13.85 1.78 16.73
CA GLY A 196 14.83 0.69 16.78
C GLY A 196 14.64 -0.34 15.67
N PRO A 197 15.50 -1.37 15.62
CA PRO A 197 15.50 -2.36 14.54
C PRO A 197 14.16 -3.07 14.35
N SER A 198 13.93 -3.66 13.18
CA SER A 198 12.78 -4.52 12.97
C SER A 198 12.87 -5.78 13.84
N GLY A 199 11.72 -6.38 14.18
CA GLY A 199 11.69 -7.67 14.89
C GLY A 199 12.05 -7.65 16.38
N VAL A 200 12.29 -6.48 17.00
CA VAL A 200 12.64 -6.36 18.44
C VAL A 200 11.43 -6.28 19.38
N GLY A 201 10.20 -6.36 18.86
CA GLY A 201 8.98 -6.44 19.68
C GLY A 201 8.25 -5.13 19.95
N LYS A 202 8.50 -4.04 19.20
CA LYS A 202 7.78 -2.74 19.34
C LYS A 202 6.25 -2.89 19.36
N THR A 203 5.69 -3.59 18.37
CA THR A 203 4.25 -3.87 18.24
C THR A 203 3.75 -4.80 19.34
N HIS A 204 4.61 -5.71 19.83
CA HIS A 204 4.27 -6.62 20.93
C HIS A 204 4.15 -5.86 22.26
N LEU A 205 5.08 -4.96 22.57
CA LEU A 205 5.03 -4.12 23.75
C LEU A 205 3.80 -3.20 23.76
N ALA A 206 3.45 -2.62 22.61
CA ALA A 206 2.25 -1.79 22.48
C ALA A 206 0.96 -2.56 22.83
N ARG A 207 0.86 -3.83 22.41
CA ARG A 207 -0.26 -4.71 22.78
C ARG A 207 -0.29 -5.01 24.27
N ILE A 208 0.88 -5.23 24.89
CA ILE A 208 0.99 -5.40 26.35
C ILE A 208 0.49 -4.15 27.08
N ILE A 209 0.96 -2.97 26.70
CA ILE A 209 0.54 -1.68 27.30
C ILE A 209 -0.99 -1.51 27.20
N ALA A 210 -1.58 -1.82 26.04
CA ALA A 210 -3.03 -1.73 25.87
C ALA A 210 -3.81 -2.69 26.77
N ARG A 211 -3.26 -3.88 27.03
CA ARG A 211 -3.88 -4.86 27.95
C ARG A 211 -3.76 -4.44 29.40
N GLU A 212 -2.58 -4.00 29.83
CA GLU A 212 -2.31 -3.55 31.21
C GLU A 212 -3.14 -2.32 31.59
N THR A 213 -3.55 -1.52 30.59
CA THR A 213 -4.34 -0.29 30.79
C THR A 213 -5.84 -0.47 30.59
N ASP A 214 -6.26 -1.67 30.17
CA ASP A 214 -7.62 -1.96 29.71
C ASP A 214 -8.11 -0.96 28.64
N ALA A 215 -7.22 -0.56 27.73
CA ALA A 215 -7.50 0.37 26.63
C ALA A 215 -7.91 -0.37 25.35
N GLU A 216 -8.80 0.23 24.55
CA GLU A 216 -9.12 -0.28 23.22
C GLU A 216 -7.91 -0.08 22.30
N PHE A 217 -7.49 -1.13 21.59
CA PHE A 217 -6.27 -1.09 20.78
C PHE A 217 -6.60 -0.97 19.30
N HIS A 218 -6.34 0.21 18.74
CA HIS A 218 -6.50 0.52 17.33
C HIS A 218 -5.15 0.35 16.64
N LEU A 219 -4.95 -0.78 15.97
CA LEU A 219 -3.74 -1.06 15.20
C LEU A 219 -3.88 -0.44 13.80
N VAL A 220 -2.96 0.47 13.48
CA VAL A 220 -2.84 1.11 12.18
C VAL A 220 -1.52 0.70 11.56
N ASP A 221 -1.59 0.15 10.36
CA ASP A 221 -0.42 -0.08 9.53
C ASP A 221 -0.17 1.19 8.71
N GLY A 222 0.95 1.87 8.90
CA GLY A 222 1.24 3.16 8.26
C GLY A 222 1.01 3.12 6.73
N PRO A 223 1.60 2.15 6.00
CA PRO A 223 1.39 1.99 4.57
C PRO A 223 -0.08 1.84 4.17
N SER A 224 -0.94 1.25 5.02
CA SER A 224 -2.36 1.04 4.71
C SER A 224 -3.17 2.34 4.70
N LEU A 225 -2.61 3.44 5.19
CA LEU A 225 -3.23 4.77 5.13
C LEU A 225 -2.85 5.56 3.88
N VAL A 226 -1.90 5.08 3.07
CA VAL A 226 -1.43 5.78 1.88
C VAL A 226 -2.28 5.39 0.69
N SER A 227 -3.09 6.33 0.18
CA SER A 227 -3.90 6.16 -1.03
C SER A 227 -3.42 7.10 -2.15
N LYS A 228 -3.63 6.70 -3.40
CA LYS A 228 -3.40 7.57 -4.56
C LYS A 228 -4.52 8.60 -4.74
N TRP A 229 -5.64 8.42 -4.06
CA TRP A 229 -6.80 9.29 -4.14
C TRP A 229 -6.67 10.47 -3.18
N VAL A 230 -6.74 11.68 -3.75
CA VAL A 230 -6.65 12.95 -3.01
C VAL A 230 -7.73 13.01 -1.92
N GLY A 231 -7.34 13.20 -0.67
CA GLY A 231 -8.26 13.37 0.46
C GLY A 231 -8.67 12.07 1.15
N SER A 232 -8.41 10.90 0.53
CA SER A 232 -8.78 9.60 1.07
C SER A 232 -7.95 9.24 2.32
N SER A 233 -6.63 9.43 2.23
CA SER A 233 -5.71 9.20 3.35
C SER A 233 -6.03 10.09 4.56
N GLU A 234 -6.29 11.38 4.34
CA GLU A 234 -6.65 12.33 5.40
C GLU A 234 -8.00 11.99 6.04
N ARG A 235 -8.94 11.43 5.26
CA ARG A 235 -10.23 10.95 5.78
C ARG A 235 -10.03 9.71 6.66
N ALA A 236 -9.31 8.70 6.18
CA ALA A 236 -9.06 7.50 6.96
C ALA A 236 -8.34 7.82 8.28
N LEU A 237 -7.35 8.71 8.24
CA LEU A 237 -6.66 9.15 9.46
C LEU A 237 -7.62 9.82 10.46
N ARG A 238 -8.54 10.68 10.00
CA ARG A 238 -9.59 11.26 10.87
C ARG A 238 -10.51 10.20 11.45
N GLU A 239 -10.90 9.21 10.65
CA GLU A 239 -11.76 8.11 11.11
C GLU A 239 -11.09 7.26 12.18
N VAL A 240 -9.77 7.02 12.10
CA VAL A 240 -9.01 6.33 13.15
C VAL A 240 -9.11 7.05 14.48
N PHE A 241 -8.85 8.36 14.50
CA PHE A 241 -8.90 9.16 15.73
C PHE A 241 -10.33 9.25 16.28
N ALA A 242 -11.33 9.46 15.41
CA ALA A 242 -12.73 9.52 15.81
C ALA A 242 -13.21 8.19 16.45
N ARG A 243 -12.79 7.03 15.91
CA ARG A 243 -13.09 5.72 16.50
C ARG A 243 -12.45 5.55 17.87
N ALA A 244 -11.19 5.97 18.04
CA ALA A 244 -10.49 5.89 19.32
C ALA A 244 -11.11 6.80 20.38
N GLU A 245 -11.57 8.00 20.01
CA GLU A 245 -12.31 8.89 20.94
C GLU A 245 -13.69 8.33 21.32
N ALA A 246 -14.32 7.56 20.42
CA ALA A 246 -15.59 6.89 20.66
C ALA A 246 -15.46 5.52 21.35
N ALA A 247 -14.26 5.13 21.80
CA ALA A 247 -13.99 3.82 22.40
C ALA A 247 -14.90 3.56 23.61
N ALA A 248 -15.51 2.38 23.65
CA ALA A 248 -16.53 2.04 24.66
C ALA A 248 -15.96 1.98 26.08
N SER A 249 -14.67 1.65 26.22
CA SER A 249 -13.98 1.61 27.52
C SER A 249 -13.59 3.00 28.05
N GLY A 250 -13.79 4.06 27.26
CA GLY A 250 -13.34 5.42 27.57
C GLY A 250 -11.81 5.60 27.54
N ARG A 251 -11.05 4.54 27.23
CA ARG A 251 -9.59 4.54 27.08
C ARG A 251 -9.22 3.92 25.75
N ALA A 252 -8.35 4.57 24.98
CA ALA A 252 -7.91 4.03 23.71
C ALA A 252 -6.43 4.25 23.48
N ILE A 253 -5.81 3.30 22.79
CA ILE A 253 -4.47 3.40 22.26
C ILE A 253 -4.56 3.27 20.75
N ILE A 254 -4.11 4.31 20.06
CA ILE A 254 -3.86 4.25 18.62
C ILE A 254 -2.41 3.87 18.44
N PHE A 255 -2.13 2.72 17.83
CA PHE A 255 -0.77 2.30 17.52
C PHE A 255 -0.52 2.36 16.02
N PHE A 256 0.35 3.27 15.59
CA PHE A 256 0.86 3.34 14.23
C PHE A 256 2.12 2.49 14.10
N ASP A 257 2.05 1.37 13.39
CA ASP A 257 3.24 0.67 12.92
C ASP A 257 3.76 1.34 11.65
N GLU A 258 5.07 1.35 11.45
CA GLU A 258 5.71 1.99 10.29
C GLU A 258 5.26 3.46 10.07
N ILE A 259 5.24 4.26 11.14
CA ILE A 259 4.77 5.67 11.09
C ILE A 259 5.53 6.52 10.06
N ASP A 260 6.77 6.14 9.72
CA ASP A 260 7.58 6.79 8.69
C ASP A 260 6.93 6.81 7.30
N SER A 261 6.00 5.89 6.99
CA SER A 261 5.28 5.92 5.73
C SER A 261 4.27 7.07 5.60
N ILE A 262 3.76 7.60 6.73
CA ILE A 262 2.78 8.70 6.77
C ILE A 262 3.35 10.00 7.34
N ALA A 263 4.52 9.92 7.98
CA ALA A 263 5.17 11.03 8.68
C ALA A 263 6.60 11.30 8.19
N GLU A 264 6.89 10.98 6.93
CA GLU A 264 8.20 11.22 6.31
C GLU A 264 8.55 12.72 6.25
N ARG A 265 9.84 13.03 6.32
CA ARG A 265 10.37 14.40 6.20
C ARG A 265 9.97 15.01 4.86
N ARG A 266 9.39 16.20 4.94
CA ARG A 266 9.07 17.02 3.77
C ARG A 266 10.36 17.52 3.11
N THR A 267 10.53 17.20 1.84
CA THR A 267 11.60 17.72 0.98
C THR A 267 10.97 18.37 -0.25
N ASP A 268 11.75 19.11 -1.03
CA ASP A 268 11.27 19.77 -2.26
C ASP A 268 10.72 18.77 -3.30
N HIS A 269 11.04 17.47 -3.17
CA HIS A 269 10.54 16.37 -4.00
C HIS A 269 9.46 15.52 -3.31
N SER A 270 8.99 15.90 -2.12
CA SER A 270 7.95 15.15 -1.43
C SER A 270 6.60 15.26 -2.16
N SER A 271 5.87 14.15 -2.20
CA SER A 271 4.49 14.15 -2.70
C SER A 271 3.64 15.11 -1.87
N GLU A 272 2.82 15.92 -2.54
CA GLU A 272 1.86 16.81 -1.88
C GLU A 272 0.94 16.03 -0.94
N THR A 273 0.55 14.81 -1.32
CA THR A 273 -0.25 13.90 -0.50
C THR A 273 0.46 13.56 0.83
N SER A 274 1.75 13.23 0.79
CA SER A 274 2.54 12.93 2.00
C SER A 274 2.64 14.14 2.92
N SER A 275 2.90 15.33 2.37
CA SER A 275 2.94 16.58 3.14
C SER A 275 1.59 16.90 3.81
N ARG A 276 0.47 16.65 3.11
CA ARG A 276 -0.88 16.81 3.67
C ARG A 276 -1.18 15.79 4.77
N MET A 277 -0.78 14.53 4.60
CA MET A 277 -0.92 13.52 5.66
C MET A 277 -0.18 13.91 6.94
N VAL A 278 1.08 14.35 6.84
CA VAL A 278 1.84 14.83 8.01
C VAL A 278 1.09 15.99 8.67
N GLY A 279 0.62 16.97 7.88
CA GLY A 279 -0.16 18.11 8.40
C GLY A 279 -1.44 17.69 9.13
N GLN A 280 -2.16 16.71 8.58
CA GLN A 280 -3.37 16.17 9.18
C GLN A 280 -3.07 15.42 10.50
N LEU A 281 -2.00 14.62 10.54
CA LEU A 281 -1.56 13.94 11.76
C LEU A 281 -1.21 14.94 12.85
N LEU A 282 -0.45 15.99 12.53
CA LEU A 282 -0.10 17.05 13.47
C LEU A 282 -1.35 17.74 14.02
N THR A 283 -2.30 18.06 13.14
CA THR A 283 -3.57 18.70 13.53
C THR A 283 -4.39 17.82 14.47
N LEU A 284 -4.43 16.51 14.23
CA LEU A 284 -5.14 15.56 15.09
C LEU A 284 -4.45 15.36 16.44
N MET A 285 -3.12 15.28 16.46
CA MET A 285 -2.33 15.21 17.70
C MET A 285 -2.51 16.44 18.58
N ASP A 286 -2.52 17.64 17.96
CA ASP A 286 -2.71 18.90 18.67
C ASP A 286 -4.20 19.11 19.09
N GLY A 287 -5.13 18.50 18.35
CA GLY A 287 -6.58 18.66 18.50
C GLY A 287 -7.25 17.81 19.58
N PHE A 288 -6.54 16.87 20.21
CA PHE A 288 -7.11 16.08 21.30
C PHE A 288 -7.63 16.95 22.43
N ARG A 289 -8.83 16.65 22.93
CA ARG A 289 -9.33 17.29 24.14
C ARG A 289 -8.42 16.96 25.34
N ARG A 290 -8.37 17.84 26.34
CA ARG A 290 -7.50 17.63 27.52
C ARG A 290 -7.97 16.47 28.40
N ASP A 291 -9.26 16.15 28.32
CA ASP A 291 -9.96 15.10 29.05
C ASP A 291 -10.00 13.75 28.32
N SER A 292 -9.47 13.65 27.08
CA SER A 292 -9.44 12.38 26.36
C SER A 292 -8.37 11.44 26.95
N ALA A 293 -8.77 10.21 27.29
CA ALA A 293 -7.84 9.14 27.69
C ALA A 293 -7.33 8.34 26.48
N VAL A 294 -7.08 9.06 25.38
CA VAL A 294 -6.51 8.51 24.14
C VAL A 294 -5.02 8.80 24.12
N ILE A 295 -4.21 7.77 23.90
CA ILE A 295 -2.76 7.88 23.74
C ILE A 295 -2.39 7.38 22.36
N VAL A 296 -1.48 8.09 21.70
CA VAL A 296 -0.91 7.65 20.43
C VAL A 296 0.44 7.01 20.68
N LEU A 297 0.57 5.75 20.31
CA LEU A 297 1.85 5.06 20.23
C LEU A 297 2.22 4.97 18.75
N ALA A 298 3.49 5.13 18.42
CA ALA A 298 3.97 4.97 17.05
C ALA A 298 5.28 4.18 17.05
N ALA A 299 5.51 3.38 16.02
CA ALA A 299 6.75 2.61 15.86
C ALA A 299 7.39 2.90 14.50
N THR A 300 8.71 2.99 14.49
CA THR A 300 9.50 3.06 13.26
C THR A 300 10.85 2.35 13.44
N ASN A 301 11.41 1.89 12.33
CA ASN A 301 12.81 1.46 12.23
C ASN A 301 13.72 2.53 11.60
N ARG A 302 13.16 3.64 11.13
CA ARG A 302 13.83 4.74 10.44
C ARG A 302 13.53 6.09 11.09
N PRO A 303 13.91 6.31 12.37
CA PRO A 303 13.64 7.56 13.06
C PRO A 303 14.21 8.79 12.33
N GLU A 304 15.30 8.62 11.58
CA GLU A 304 15.92 9.65 10.75
C GLU A 304 15.08 10.10 9.54
N ALA A 305 14.13 9.27 9.10
CA ALA A 305 13.23 9.59 7.99
C ALA A 305 12.04 10.46 8.43
N LEU A 306 11.78 10.58 9.74
CA LEU A 306 10.62 11.29 10.26
C LEU A 306 10.72 12.82 10.11
N ASP A 307 9.57 13.45 9.88
CA ASP A 307 9.40 14.89 9.93
C ASP A 307 9.69 15.39 11.38
N PRO A 308 10.69 16.28 11.59
CA PRO A 308 11.04 16.76 12.91
C PRO A 308 9.90 17.44 13.66
N ALA A 309 8.85 17.91 12.96
CA ALA A 309 7.69 18.52 13.59
C ALA A 309 6.91 17.53 14.47
N ILE A 310 6.89 16.23 14.14
CA ILE A 310 6.15 15.24 14.95
C ILE A 310 6.85 14.96 16.28
N LEU A 311 8.17 15.19 16.35
CA LEU A 311 9.02 14.96 17.53
C LEU A 311 8.99 16.12 18.53
N ARG A 312 8.27 17.21 18.23
CA ARG A 312 8.18 18.38 19.09
C ARG A 312 7.31 18.10 20.31
N ALA A 313 7.58 18.83 21.39
CA ALA A 313 6.81 18.76 22.62
C ALA A 313 5.31 19.06 22.38
N GLY A 314 4.44 18.28 23.01
CA GLY A 314 2.99 18.22 22.81
C GLY A 314 2.51 17.14 21.84
N ARG A 315 3.43 16.42 21.19
CA ARG A 315 3.16 15.37 20.19
C ARG A 315 3.80 14.07 20.64
N PHE A 316 4.89 13.62 20.01
CA PHE A 316 5.67 12.48 20.50
C PHE A 316 6.69 12.94 21.56
N ASP A 317 6.18 13.18 22.76
CA ASP A 317 6.92 13.69 23.93
C ASP A 317 7.91 12.68 24.52
N ARG A 318 7.58 11.38 24.39
CA ARG A 318 8.37 10.28 24.95
C ARG A 318 8.90 9.40 23.85
N HIS A 319 10.17 9.04 23.93
CA HIS A 319 10.87 8.25 22.93
C HIS A 319 11.46 7.04 23.65
N VAL A 320 11.02 5.85 23.27
CA VAL A 320 11.52 4.58 23.81
C VAL A 320 12.36 3.91 22.73
N ALA A 321 13.66 3.83 22.97
CA ALA A 321 14.60 3.26 22.00
C ALA A 321 14.84 1.77 22.27
N PHE A 322 14.55 0.95 21.27
CA PHE A 322 14.81 -0.48 21.29
C PHE A 322 16.17 -0.73 20.65
N ARG A 323 17.07 -1.34 21.43
CA ARG A 323 18.35 -1.85 20.94
C ARG A 323 18.22 -3.27 20.41
N VAL A 324 19.28 -3.76 19.77
CA VAL A 324 19.42 -5.20 19.53
C VAL A 324 19.50 -5.92 20.89
N PRO A 325 18.82 -7.08 21.06
CA PRO A 325 18.85 -7.84 22.30
C PRO A 325 20.28 -8.17 22.79
N THR A 326 20.54 -7.98 24.08
CA THR A 326 21.76 -8.53 24.73
C THR A 326 21.62 -10.04 24.92
N GLU A 327 22.71 -10.72 25.27
CA GLU A 327 22.65 -12.15 25.60
C GLU A 327 21.61 -12.47 26.69
N TYR A 328 21.55 -11.64 27.74
CA TYR A 328 20.52 -11.75 28.77
C TYR A 328 19.11 -11.64 28.17
N ASP A 329 18.87 -10.63 27.32
CA ASP A 329 17.56 -10.44 26.70
C ASP A 329 17.19 -11.62 25.81
N ARG A 330 18.13 -12.11 24.99
CA ARG A 330 17.91 -13.27 24.11
C ARG A 330 17.51 -14.50 24.91
N ARG A 331 18.18 -14.76 26.04
CA ARG A 331 17.83 -15.86 26.95
C ARG A 331 16.41 -15.71 27.49
N GLU A 332 16.04 -14.52 27.96
CA GLU A 332 14.69 -14.28 28.49
C GLU A 332 13.61 -14.37 27.41
N ILE A 333 13.88 -13.87 26.20
CA ILE A 333 12.99 -13.99 25.04
C ILE A 333 12.76 -15.46 24.68
N LEU A 334 13.84 -16.27 24.64
CA LEU A 334 13.73 -17.71 24.39
C LEU A 334 12.88 -18.39 25.47
N LYS A 335 13.13 -18.11 26.75
CA LYS A 335 12.36 -18.67 27.87
C LYS A 335 10.88 -18.32 27.80
N VAL A 336 10.54 -17.09 27.45
CA VAL A 336 9.15 -16.66 27.27
C VAL A 336 8.51 -17.34 26.06
N GLY A 337 9.23 -17.42 24.94
CA GLY A 337 8.76 -18.08 23.71
C GLY A 337 8.47 -19.57 23.88
N ALA A 338 9.14 -20.24 24.83
CA ALA A 338 8.90 -21.64 25.17
C ALA A 338 7.61 -21.87 25.97
N ARG A 339 7.13 -20.88 26.75
CA ARG A 339 5.97 -21.04 27.66
C ARG A 339 4.68 -21.57 27.00
N PRO A 340 4.26 -21.09 25.81
CA PRO A 340 3.06 -21.61 25.16
C PRO A 340 3.27 -22.98 24.50
N LEU A 341 4.49 -23.52 24.48
CA LEU A 341 4.86 -24.75 23.79
C LEU A 341 4.96 -25.92 24.77
N GLN A 342 4.80 -27.13 24.26
CA GLN A 342 5.13 -28.34 25.02
C GLN A 342 6.63 -28.61 24.85
N THR A 343 7.40 -28.37 25.90
CA THR A 343 8.86 -28.57 25.89
C THR A 343 9.32 -29.46 27.04
N ASP A 344 10.49 -30.06 26.88
CA ASP A 344 11.23 -30.64 28.00
C ASP A 344 11.68 -29.55 28.98
N THR A 345 12.04 -29.97 30.21
CA THR A 345 12.38 -29.06 31.31
C THR A 345 13.78 -28.47 31.19
N ASP A 346 14.70 -29.19 30.56
CA ASP A 346 16.11 -28.84 30.46
C ASP A 346 16.44 -28.47 29.01
N LEU A 347 16.18 -27.21 28.66
CA LEU A 347 16.48 -26.66 27.34
C LEU A 347 17.72 -25.75 27.41
N PRO A 348 18.60 -25.76 26.40
CA PRO A 348 19.87 -25.03 26.40
C PRO A 348 19.69 -23.53 26.10
N PHE A 349 18.89 -22.82 26.90
CA PHE A 349 18.61 -21.39 26.67
C PHE A 349 19.87 -20.53 26.71
N GLU A 350 20.77 -20.82 27.64
CA GLU A 350 22.02 -20.09 27.86
C GLU A 350 22.97 -20.26 26.66
N ASP A 351 23.18 -21.49 26.20
CA ASP A 351 24.05 -21.78 25.06
C ASP A 351 23.53 -21.14 23.76
N ILE A 352 22.23 -21.29 23.50
CA ILE A 352 21.61 -20.71 22.30
C ILE A 352 21.60 -19.17 22.35
N ALA A 353 21.42 -18.56 23.53
CA ALA A 353 21.53 -17.11 23.68
C ALA A 353 22.95 -16.58 23.38
N ALA A 354 23.99 -17.32 23.78
CA ALA A 354 25.38 -16.97 23.47
C ALA A 354 25.68 -17.08 21.96
N LEU A 355 25.09 -18.05 21.27
CA LEU A 355 25.31 -18.30 19.83
C LEU A 355 24.50 -17.41 18.87
N THR A 356 23.56 -16.61 19.39
CA THR A 356 22.60 -15.81 18.60
C THR A 356 22.91 -14.30 18.64
N VAL A 357 24.19 -13.93 18.69
CA VAL A 357 24.61 -12.52 18.68
C VAL A 357 24.03 -11.79 17.47
N GLY A 358 23.43 -10.62 17.70
CA GLY A 358 22.84 -9.80 16.64
C GLY A 358 21.40 -10.17 16.26
N TRP A 359 20.86 -11.28 16.76
CA TRP A 359 19.51 -11.74 16.41
C TRP A 359 18.44 -10.88 17.08
N SER A 360 17.37 -10.59 16.35
CA SER A 360 16.16 -9.94 16.86
C SER A 360 15.26 -10.94 17.60
N ALA A 361 14.23 -10.45 18.30
CA ALA A 361 13.26 -11.32 18.96
C ALA A 361 12.48 -12.18 17.95
N ALA A 362 12.21 -11.65 16.75
CA ALA A 362 11.60 -12.38 15.65
C ALA A 362 12.49 -13.53 15.17
N ASP A 363 13.80 -13.30 15.03
CA ASP A 363 14.76 -14.34 14.63
C ASP A 363 14.85 -15.46 15.68
N LEU A 364 14.86 -15.11 16.97
CA LEU A 364 14.81 -16.10 18.05
C LEU A 364 13.51 -16.92 18.03
N GLY A 365 12.38 -16.30 17.68
CA GLY A 365 11.10 -16.99 17.51
C GLY A 365 11.13 -18.06 16.39
N LEU A 366 11.98 -17.88 15.38
CA LEU A 366 12.15 -18.85 14.30
C LEU A 366 12.74 -20.18 14.82
N ILE A 367 13.57 -20.14 15.86
CA ILE A 367 14.13 -21.34 16.50
C ILE A 367 13.01 -22.26 16.98
N TRP A 368 11.99 -21.70 17.64
CA TRP A 368 10.84 -22.48 18.12
C TRP A 368 10.00 -23.06 16.99
N THR A 369 9.86 -22.31 15.90
CA THR A 369 9.14 -22.80 14.71
C THR A 369 9.86 -24.00 14.11
N GLU A 370 11.17 -23.89 13.91
CA GLU A 370 11.97 -24.97 13.34
C GLU A 370 12.07 -26.18 14.28
N ALA A 371 12.31 -25.95 15.57
CA ALA A 371 12.37 -27.01 16.58
C ALA A 371 11.04 -27.77 16.70
N GLY A 372 9.91 -27.05 16.70
CA GLY A 372 8.58 -27.65 16.69
C GLY A 372 8.33 -28.51 15.46
N MET A 373 8.78 -28.07 14.28
CA MET A 373 8.66 -28.85 13.03
C MET A 373 9.55 -30.09 13.01
N VAL A 374 10.72 -30.06 13.67
CA VAL A 374 11.56 -31.25 13.86
C VAL A 374 10.83 -32.26 14.73
N ALA A 375 10.38 -31.84 15.92
CA ALA A 375 9.65 -32.72 16.84
C ALA A 375 8.39 -33.32 16.20
N ALA A 376 7.62 -32.51 15.48
CA ALA A 376 6.41 -32.97 14.79
C ALA A 376 6.71 -33.96 13.66
N ARG A 377 7.81 -33.79 12.92
CA ARG A 377 8.23 -34.73 11.86
C ARG A 377 8.61 -36.09 12.43
N ASP A 378 9.12 -36.12 13.66
CA ASP A 378 9.44 -37.33 14.39
C ASP A 378 8.23 -37.89 15.18
N GLU A 379 7.02 -37.39 14.90
CA GLU A 379 5.76 -37.77 15.53
C GLU A 379 5.75 -37.57 17.06
N ARG A 380 6.55 -36.63 17.57
CA ARG A 380 6.60 -36.25 18.99
C ARG A 380 5.73 -35.03 19.27
N SER A 381 5.13 -34.99 20.46
CA SER A 381 4.31 -33.86 20.92
C SER A 381 5.08 -32.84 21.78
N ARG A 382 6.37 -33.08 22.06
CA ARG A 382 7.21 -32.22 22.89
C ARG A 382 8.53 -31.90 22.19
N ILE A 383 8.98 -30.66 22.35
CA ILE A 383 10.28 -30.17 21.87
C ILE A 383 11.34 -30.51 22.92
N SER A 384 12.38 -31.24 22.50
CA SER A 384 13.55 -31.59 23.30
C SER A 384 14.69 -30.59 23.13
N ALA A 385 15.76 -30.75 23.92
CA ALA A 385 16.98 -29.96 23.77
C ALA A 385 17.62 -30.13 22.38
N GLU A 386 17.63 -31.36 21.86
CA GLU A 386 18.18 -31.69 20.54
C GLU A 386 17.40 -30.96 19.42
N ASP A 387 16.08 -30.91 19.52
CA ASP A 387 15.23 -30.17 18.57
C ASP A 387 15.52 -28.67 18.58
N MET A 388 15.76 -28.08 19.76
CA MET A 388 16.09 -26.67 19.88
C MET A 388 17.43 -26.34 19.22
N VAL A 389 18.43 -27.21 19.37
CA VAL A 389 19.74 -27.06 18.71
C VAL A 389 19.59 -27.16 17.19
N VAL A 390 18.88 -28.18 16.69
CA VAL A 390 18.60 -28.31 15.25
C VAL A 390 17.77 -27.12 14.74
N GLY A 391 16.81 -26.64 15.53
CA GLY A 391 16.00 -25.47 15.23
C GLY A 391 16.85 -24.21 15.07
N TYR A 392 17.83 -24.02 15.96
CA TYR A 392 18.82 -22.96 15.84
C TYR A 392 19.65 -23.08 14.56
N GLU A 393 20.19 -24.25 14.25
CA GLU A 393 21.00 -24.44 13.03
C GLU A 393 20.20 -24.13 11.75
N ARG A 394 18.93 -24.52 11.72
CA ARG A 394 18.02 -24.24 10.59
C ARG A 394 17.66 -22.76 10.50
N ALA A 395 17.36 -22.13 11.64
CA ALA A 395 17.08 -20.70 11.71
C ALA A 395 18.30 -19.88 11.27
N ALA A 396 19.50 -20.27 11.71
CA ALA A 396 20.74 -19.57 11.40
C ALA A 396 21.01 -19.53 9.89
N ARG A 397 20.77 -20.63 9.17
CA ARG A 397 20.88 -20.66 7.71
C ARG A 397 19.96 -19.64 7.02
N ARG A 398 18.80 -19.33 7.59
CA ARG A 398 17.86 -18.33 7.03
C ARG A 398 18.22 -16.90 7.42
N VAL A 399 18.62 -16.69 8.67
CA VAL A 399 19.05 -15.37 9.16
C VAL A 399 20.30 -14.89 8.43
N VAL A 400 21.27 -15.79 8.17
CA VAL A 400 22.51 -15.46 7.44
C VAL A 400 22.24 -15.06 5.99
N ILE A 401 21.21 -15.59 5.33
CA ILE A 401 20.84 -15.18 3.95
C ILE A 401 20.31 -13.73 3.91
N ALA A 402 19.82 -13.20 5.04
CA ALA A 402 19.24 -11.85 5.12
C ALA A 402 20.26 -10.74 5.42
N VAL A 403 21.50 -11.08 5.75
CA VAL A 403 22.60 -10.12 5.91
C VAL A 403 23.45 -10.21 4.64
N PRO A 404 23.42 -9.21 3.74
CA PRO A 404 24.38 -9.19 2.62
C PRO A 404 25.78 -9.26 3.20
N GLU A 405 26.65 -10.09 2.64
CA GLU A 405 28.09 -10.05 2.94
C GLU A 405 28.60 -8.64 2.62
N THR A 406 28.65 -7.77 3.64
CA THR A 406 29.38 -6.51 3.54
C THR A 406 30.85 -6.84 3.67
N VAL A 407 31.51 -6.82 2.50
CA VAL A 407 32.98 -6.78 2.32
C VAL A 407 33.58 -5.56 3.02
#